data_AF-A0A263DKM2-F1
#
_entry.id   AF-A0A263DKM2-F1
#
_cell.length_a   1.000
_cell.length_b   1.000
_cell.length_c   1.000
_cell.angle_alpha   90.00
_cell.angle_beta   90.00
_cell.angle_gamma   90.00
#
_symmetry.space_group_name_H-M   'P 1'
#
loop_
_entity.id
_entity.type
_entity.pdbx_description
1 polymer ?
#
loop_
_entity_poly.entity_id
_entity_poly.type
_entity_poly.pdbx_seq_one_letter_code
_entity_poly.pdbx_strand_id
1 'polypeptide(L)' 'MSWTGDPSHANETGRFAAAQAAAAVESDMQHRRAARVVAGHSTDAEDCAEMLAMLGLAGRGEPVAR' A
#
# COMPACT_ATOMS: atom_id res chain seq x y z
N MET A 1 16.95 21.06 -32.68
CA MET A 1 15.57 20.75 -32.28
C MET A 1 15.56 20.51 -30.78
N SER A 2 15.23 21.49 -29.95
CA SER A 2 15.10 21.29 -28.50
C SER A 2 13.66 20.96 -28.17
N TRP A 3 13.44 19.75 -27.66
CA TRP A 3 12.18 19.37 -27.03
C TRP A 3 12.14 20.07 -25.66
N THR A 4 11.73 21.34 -25.63
CA THR A 4 11.44 22.04 -24.38
C THR A 4 10.23 21.37 -23.75
N GLY A 5 10.48 20.54 -22.74
CA GLY A 5 9.43 19.91 -21.95
C GLY A 5 8.48 20.96 -21.40
N ASP A 6 7.20 20.79 -21.71
CA ASP A 6 6.16 21.74 -21.36
C ASP A 6 6.04 21.85 -19.83
N PRO A 7 6.12 23.05 -19.23
CA PRO A 7 6.03 23.22 -17.78
C PRO A 7 4.68 22.75 -17.20
N SER A 8 3.63 22.66 -18.03
CA SER A 8 2.33 22.11 -17.64
C SER A 8 2.43 20.60 -17.41
N HIS A 9 3.26 19.88 -18.18
CA HIS A 9 3.51 18.45 -17.96
C HIS A 9 4.24 18.18 -16.64
N ALA A 10 5.16 19.07 -16.23
CA ALA A 10 5.84 18.97 -14.95
C ALA A 10 4.86 19.16 -13.76
N ASN A 11 3.92 20.11 -13.89
CA ASN A 11 2.87 20.35 -12.90
C ASN A 11 1.89 19.16 -12.81
N GLU A 12 1.46 18.63 -13.95
CA GLU A 12 0.55 17.47 -14.02
C GLU A 12 1.18 16.22 -13.37
N THR A 13 2.46 15.98 -13.65
CA THR A 13 3.23 14.89 -13.05
C THR A 13 3.34 15.05 -11.53
N GLY A 14 3.53 16.27 -11.03
CA GLY A 14 3.56 16.58 -9.61
C GLY A 14 2.22 16.30 -8.91
N ARG A 15 1.08 16.67 -9.52
CA ARG A 15 -0.24 16.36 -8.98
C ARG A 15 -0.53 14.86 -8.98
N PHE A 16 -0.13 14.17 -10.04
CA PHE A 16 -0.30 12.72 -10.14
C PHE A 16 0.53 12.00 -9.07
N ALA A 17 1.78 12.42 -8.86
CA ALA A 17 2.63 11.87 -7.79
C ALA A 17 2.01 12.09 -6.40
N ALA A 18 1.46 13.28 -6.13
CA ALA A 18 0.78 13.56 -4.86
C ALA A 18 -0.49 12.70 -4.68
N ALA A 19 -1.29 12.52 -5.73
CA ALA A 19 -2.46 11.66 -5.71
C ALA A 19 -2.10 10.18 -5.48
N GLN A 20 -1.02 9.69 -6.11
CA GLN A 20 -0.52 8.33 -5.89
C GLN A 20 0.01 8.13 -4.47
N ALA A 21 0.72 9.12 -3.92
CA ALA A 21 1.18 9.05 -2.52
C ALA A 21 0.00 9.00 -1.54
N ALA A 22 -1.03 9.82 -1.75
CA ALA A 22 -2.24 9.78 -0.93
C ALA A 22 -2.97 8.43 -1.06
N ALA A 23 -3.09 7.90 -2.28
CA ALA A 23 -3.70 6.59 -2.52
C ALA A 23 -2.91 5.45 -1.87
N ALA A 24 -1.57 5.52 -1.87
CA ALA A 24 -0.72 4.54 -1.21
C ALA A 24 -0.91 4.54 0.31
N VAL A 25 -1.02 5.72 0.93
CA VAL A 25 -1.29 5.85 2.37
C VAL A 25 -2.66 5.28 2.75
N GLU A 26 -3.70 5.61 1.99
CA GLU A 26 -5.04 5.09 2.24
C GLU A 26 -5.10 3.57 2.03
N SER A 27 -4.46 3.08 0.98
CA SER A 27 -4.33 1.65 0.70
C SER A 27 -3.64 0.92 1.87
N ASP A 28 -2.54 1.46 2.40
CA ASP A 28 -1.86 0.90 3.58
C ASP A 28 -2.76 0.88 4.83
N MET A 29 -3.55 1.93 5.07
CA MET A 29 -4.54 1.93 6.14
C MET A 29 -5.60 0.85 5.98
N GLN A 30 -6.12 0.67 4.76
CA GLN A 30 -7.11 -0.38 4.46
C GLN A 30 -6.51 -1.78 4.62
N HIS A 31 -5.28 -1.99 4.17
CA HIS A 31 -4.56 -3.24 4.35
C HIS A 31 -4.37 -3.60 5.82
N ARG A 32 -4.01 -2.63 6.68
CA ARG A 32 -3.90 -2.86 8.12
C ARG A 32 -5.25 -3.23 8.76
N ARG A 33 -6.35 -2.61 8.31
CA ARG A 33 -7.69 -2.95 8.78
C ARG A 33 -8.09 -4.36 8.36
N ALA A 34 -7.85 -4.71 7.09
CA ALA A 34 -8.12 -6.05 6.58
C ALA A 34 -7.33 -7.12 7.35
N ALA A 35 -6.05 -6.87 7.62
CA ALA A 35 -5.23 -7.81 8.39
C ALA A 35 -5.77 -8.06 9.82
N ARG A 36 -6.29 -7.02 10.48
CA ARG A 36 -6.93 -7.16 11.80
C ARG A 36 -8.24 -7.95 11.74
N VAL A 37 -9.02 -7.75 10.69
CA VAL A 37 -10.27 -8.51 10.48
C VAL A 37 -9.94 -9.99 10.26
N VAL A 38 -8.99 -10.30 9.38
CA VAL A 38 -8.52 -11.67 9.13
C VAL A 38 -8.05 -12.32 10.43
N ALA A 39 -7.19 -11.65 11.19
CA ALA A 39 -6.72 -12.18 12.48
C ALA A 39 -7.83 -12.42 13.51
N GLY A 40 -8.93 -11.66 13.47
CA GLY A 40 -10.09 -11.86 14.34
C GLY A 40 -11.01 -13.00 13.90
N HIS A 41 -10.92 -13.45 12.65
CA HIS A 41 -11.74 -14.51 12.08
C HIS A 41 -10.98 -15.82 11.83
N SER A 42 -9.65 -15.80 11.89
CA SER A 42 -8.83 -17.00 11.74
C SER A 42 -8.94 -17.95 12.93
N THR A 43 -8.82 -19.24 12.63
CA THR A 43 -8.95 -20.30 13.64
C THR A 43 -7.66 -20.46 14.45
N ASP A 44 -6.51 -20.25 13.81
CA ASP A 44 -5.19 -20.31 14.41
C ASP A 44 -4.20 -19.38 13.69
N ALA A 45 -2.93 -19.41 14.14
CA ALA A 45 -1.88 -18.56 13.59
C ALA A 45 -1.42 -18.96 12.18
N GLU A 46 -1.52 -20.24 11.82
CA GLU A 46 -1.12 -20.74 10.50
C GLU A 46 -2.18 -20.37 9.45
N ASP A 47 -3.46 -20.59 9.76
CA ASP A 47 -4.62 -20.17 8.96
C ASP A 47 -4.64 -18.65 8.73
N CYS A 48 -4.33 -17.88 9.78
CA CYS A 48 -4.16 -16.43 9.66
C CYS A 48 -3.03 -16.06 8.70
N ALA A 49 -1.87 -16.68 8.82
CA ALA A 49 -0.73 -16.41 7.94
C ALA A 49 -1.04 -16.76 6.48
N GLU A 50 -1.72 -17.88 6.24
CA GLU A 50 -2.14 -18.31 4.90
C GLU A 50 -3.16 -17.33 4.29
N MET A 51 -4.20 -16.95 5.03
CA MET A 51 -5.17 -15.97 4.57
C MET A 51 -4.54 -14.59 4.29
N LEU A 52 -3.63 -14.13 5.15
CA LEU A 52 -2.91 -12.87 4.92
C LEU A 52 -2.03 -12.96 3.67
N ALA A 53 -1.40 -14.10 3.41
CA ALA A 53 -0.59 -14.32 2.21
C ALA A 53 -1.45 -14.31 0.94
N MET A 54 -2.60 -15.01 0.95
CA MET A 54 -3.54 -15.04 -0.18
C MET A 54 -4.08 -13.65 -0.55
N LEU A 55 -4.25 -12.78 0.45
CA LEU A 55 -4.75 -11.42 0.25
C LEU A 55 -3.64 -10.40 -0.05
N GLY A 56 -2.37 -10.82 -0.12
CA GLY A 56 -1.24 -9.89 -0.30
C GLY A 56 -1.06 -8.94 0.89
N LEU A 57 -1.49 -9.37 2.08
CA LEU A 57 -1.39 -8.64 3.35
C LEU A 57 -0.20 -9.13 4.20
N ALA A 58 0.35 -10.32 3.90
CA ALA A 58 1.56 -10.81 4.52
C ALA A 58 2.76 -9.95 4.08
N GLY A 59 3.39 -9.25 5.02
CA GLY A 59 4.68 -8.59 4.78
C GLY A 59 4.67 -7.11 4.36
N ARG A 60 3.69 -6.30 4.79
CA ARG A 60 3.89 -4.83 4.94
C ARG A 60 4.00 -4.38 6.39
N GLY A 61 4.23 -5.33 7.29
CA GLY A 61 4.92 -5.05 8.53
C GLY A 61 6.40 -5.25 8.26
N GLU A 62 7.11 -4.18 7.91
CA GLU A 62 8.57 -4.15 8.10
C GLU A 62 8.84 -4.75 9.50
N PRO A 63 9.72 -5.75 9.64
CA PRO A 63 10.14 -6.18 10.96
C PRO A 63 10.78 -4.96 11.61
N VAL A 64 10.10 -4.35 12.58
CA VAL A 64 10.72 -3.33 13.42
C VAL A 64 11.83 -4.06 14.17
N ALA A 65 13.06 -3.92 13.68
CA ALA A 65 14.25 -4.38 14.36
C ALA A 65 14.24 -3.71 15.74
N ARG A 66 14.12 -4.54 16.76
CA ARG A 66 14.24 -4.14 18.16
C ARG A 66 15.70 -4.09 18.55
#